data_AF-A0A0C1HJK8-F1
#
_entry.id   AF-A0A0C1HJK8-F1
#
_cell.length_a   1.000
_cell.length_b   1.000
_cell.length_c   1.000
_cell.angle_alpha   90.00
_cell.angle_beta   90.00
_cell.angle_gamma   90.00
#
_symmetry.space_group_name_H-M   'P 1'
#
loop_
_entity.id
_entity.type
_entity.pdbx_description
1 polymer ?
#
loop_
_entity_poly.entity_id
_entity_poly.type
_entity_poly.pdbx_seq_one_letter_code
_entity_poly.pdbx_strand_id
1 'polypeptide(L)'
;MNDLFTVLYELNQNRYLSQREISDKTNISLGKINNILKLLEEENYLLIEKRKKNIYHLTEAGLQLLERFLREEQQKKISLSNDKKVITNAVILLAGQAQEINIPVGLLHLDNETILDRSIQLLISSGITNIVLVVGFAKEMLIPIEKKYPQIHIVVNQQFKTTGTMASLAKAKSFINDDFLLIEGDLVFEERGLTRLLHSNDTSSILITSVRENYDEAMVEIQGEQISKISKDIHQFNHIDGEMIGMSKFSFPFFEKMLTIFSKNENPLVNYEYIMMDVARDYRLGYVRVDDFIWGEIDDQSQIKSVTQIIYPRILQKEKRLEIDTVRTFIKDKLDVTDKDIDLLESAGGMTNKNYKVILNGQSFIVRIAGNGTDRFIDRTAEKENSIIAQILGLDVETTYFDAETGTKISQFITGAETLNPVTAAYPKNMELTTNLLRKLHHSGLEFSNEFNVFREIEKYEHLANEMAATYYEGYQVLRPLVLSLEKDLLKMGIEKKPCHIDTVPENFVKDNQGKTFLIDWEYSGMNDPVWDLANHSIECNFTNAQEQQLLETYYQTKELPPLIELKVLAYKICSDFVWSAWTIFKESRGDNFGSYGKDRLERAWKNMTLYQEKREDYHELLS
;
A
#
# COMPACT_ATOMS: atom_id res chain seq x y z
N MET A 1 29.99 15.36 -29.46
CA MET A 1 31.34 14.93 -29.05
C MET A 1 32.26 16.14 -29.16
N ASN A 2 33.09 16.43 -28.16
CA ASN A 2 33.97 17.60 -28.18
C ASN A 2 35.10 17.37 -29.21
N ASP A 3 35.20 18.20 -30.25
CA ASP A 3 36.21 18.08 -31.31
C ASP A 3 37.65 18.03 -30.76
N LEU A 4 37.90 18.76 -29.67
CA LEU A 4 39.19 18.77 -28.99
C LEU A 4 39.54 17.39 -28.41
N PHE A 5 38.55 16.72 -27.81
CA PHE A 5 38.71 15.35 -27.30
C PHE A 5 38.99 14.37 -28.43
N THR A 6 38.24 14.45 -29.53
CA THR A 6 38.42 13.56 -30.69
C THR A 6 39.84 13.66 -31.27
N VAL A 7 40.37 14.88 -31.40
CA VAL A 7 41.75 15.10 -31.86
C VAL A 7 42.77 14.57 -30.86
N LEU A 8 42.60 14.87 -29.56
CA LEU A 8 43.51 14.43 -28.51
C LEU A 8 43.56 12.89 -28.39
N TYR A 9 42.41 12.23 -28.54
CA TYR A 9 42.30 10.76 -28.56
C TYR A 9 43.05 10.15 -29.74
N GLU A 10 42.86 10.65 -30.97
CA GLU A 10 43.57 10.14 -32.15
C GLU A 10 45.09 10.33 -32.06
N LEU A 11 45.54 11.46 -31.52
CA LEU A 11 46.96 11.73 -31.31
C LEU A 11 47.58 10.82 -30.25
N ASN A 12 46.80 10.44 -29.23
CA ASN A 12 47.22 9.45 -28.23
C ASN A 12 47.38 8.06 -28.87
N GLN A 13 46.51 7.67 -29.80
CA GLN A 13 46.60 6.38 -30.51
C GLN A 13 47.74 6.36 -31.54
N ASN A 14 47.99 7.48 -32.23
CA ASN A 14 49.05 7.58 -33.22
C ASN A 14 49.64 9.00 -33.29
N ARG A 15 50.82 9.17 -32.68
CA ARG A 15 51.57 10.43 -32.64
C ARG A 15 52.19 10.89 -33.97
N TYR A 16 52.13 10.06 -35.01
CA TYR A 16 52.77 10.34 -36.31
C TYR A 16 51.77 10.74 -37.39
N LEU A 17 50.53 11.08 -37.05
CA LEU A 17 49.52 11.52 -38.01
C LEU A 17 49.87 12.92 -38.54
N SER A 18 49.74 13.16 -39.84
CA SER A 18 49.74 14.50 -40.42
C SER A 18 48.40 15.19 -40.16
N GLN A 19 48.37 16.52 -40.24
CA GLN A 19 47.14 17.31 -40.07
C GLN A 19 46.00 16.86 -41.02
N ARG A 20 46.33 16.42 -42.25
CA ARG A 20 45.37 15.84 -43.20
C ARG A 20 44.85 14.48 -42.71
N GLU A 21 45.74 13.59 -42.27
CA GLU A 21 45.34 12.28 -41.74
C GLU A 21 44.47 12.41 -40.48
N ILE A 22 44.73 13.40 -39.61
CA ILE A 22 43.86 13.70 -38.45
C ILE A 22 42.49 14.21 -38.93
N SER A 23 42.47 15.11 -39.90
CA SER A 23 41.24 15.64 -40.50
C SER A 23 40.36 14.54 -41.09
N ASP A 24 40.96 13.63 -41.86
CA ASP A 24 40.27 12.51 -42.51
C ASP A 24 39.69 11.53 -41.49
N LYS A 25 40.44 11.18 -40.44
CA LYS A 25 40.00 10.24 -39.38
C LYS A 25 38.90 10.80 -38.49
N THR A 26 38.99 12.09 -38.16
CA THR A 26 38.06 12.73 -37.22
C THR A 26 36.85 13.35 -37.93
N ASN A 27 36.87 13.43 -39.26
CA ASN A 27 35.90 14.17 -40.08
C ASN A 27 35.79 15.66 -39.70
N ILE A 28 36.87 16.24 -39.18
CA ILE A 28 36.97 17.66 -38.80
C ILE A 28 37.76 18.39 -39.88
N SER A 29 37.30 19.57 -40.32
CA SER A 29 38.00 20.36 -41.35
C SER A 29 39.46 20.67 -40.99
N LEU A 30 40.35 20.68 -42.00
CA LEU A 30 41.78 20.94 -41.80
C LEU A 30 42.06 22.25 -41.04
N GLY A 31 41.31 23.32 -41.35
CA GLY A 31 41.45 24.61 -40.67
C GLY A 31 41.12 24.52 -39.17
N LYS A 32 40.11 23.74 -38.82
CA LYS A 32 39.72 23.50 -37.42
C LYS A 32 40.71 22.59 -36.70
N ILE A 33 41.27 21.57 -37.36
CA ILE A 33 42.38 20.76 -36.82
C ILE A 33 43.57 21.65 -36.47
N ASN A 34 43.97 22.56 -37.36
CA ASN A 34 45.09 23.47 -37.10
C ASN A 34 44.84 24.37 -35.88
N ASN A 35 43.60 24.88 -35.74
CA ASN A 35 43.23 25.68 -34.57
C ASN A 35 43.24 24.85 -33.28
N ILE A 36 42.73 23.62 -33.31
CA ILE A 36 42.73 22.71 -32.14
C ILE A 36 44.16 22.34 -31.74
N LEU A 37 45.03 22.00 -32.70
CA LEU A 37 46.44 21.68 -32.42
C LEU A 37 47.18 22.87 -31.81
N LYS A 38 46.93 24.07 -32.34
CA LYS A 38 47.51 25.31 -31.80
C LYS A 38 47.04 25.56 -30.36
N LEU A 39 45.74 25.42 -30.10
CA LEU A 39 45.18 25.55 -28.74
C LEU A 39 45.75 24.51 -27.78
N LEU A 40 45.84 23.24 -28.19
CA LEU A 40 46.42 22.18 -27.38
C LEU A 40 47.91 22.41 -27.08
N GLU A 41 48.66 23.03 -28.01
CA GLU A 41 50.06 23.43 -27.79
C GLU A 41 50.17 24.65 -26.86
N GLU A 42 49.35 25.68 -27.06
CA GLU A 42 49.31 26.91 -26.25
C GLU A 42 48.94 26.63 -24.77
N GLU A 43 47.99 25.73 -24.55
CA GLU A 43 47.54 25.31 -23.20
C GLU A 43 48.42 24.19 -22.60
N ASN A 44 49.54 23.86 -23.25
CA ASN A 44 50.48 22.83 -22.79
C ASN A 44 49.86 21.43 -22.62
N TYR A 45 48.84 21.08 -23.40
CA TYR A 45 48.30 19.72 -23.50
C TYR A 45 49.06 18.86 -24.52
N LEU A 46 49.77 19.49 -25.45
CA LEU A 46 50.45 18.84 -26.57
C LEU A 46 51.79 19.51 -26.87
N LEU A 47 52.86 18.73 -26.97
CA LEU A 47 54.16 19.18 -27.47
C LEU A 47 54.35 18.70 -28.90
N ILE A 48 54.68 19.62 -29.81
CA ILE A 48 54.84 19.33 -31.24
C ILE A 48 56.33 19.36 -31.60
N GLU A 49 56.92 18.18 -31.84
CA GLU A 49 58.28 18.08 -32.39
C GLU A 49 58.22 18.27 -33.91
N LYS A 50 58.76 19.41 -34.37
CA LYS A 50 58.77 19.75 -35.80
C LYS A 50 59.86 18.98 -36.55
N ARG A 51 59.46 18.01 -37.38
CA ARG A 51 60.30 17.30 -38.35
C ARG A 51 59.66 17.34 -39.75
N LYS A 52 60.19 16.59 -40.73
CA LYS A 52 59.53 16.40 -42.04
C LYS A 52 58.07 15.94 -41.90
N LYS A 53 57.77 15.16 -40.86
CA LYS A 53 56.43 14.88 -40.36
C LYS A 53 56.44 15.23 -38.87
N ASN A 54 55.52 16.08 -38.43
CA ASN A 54 55.42 16.44 -37.02
C ASN A 54 55.20 15.20 -36.16
N ILE A 55 55.75 15.20 -34.94
CA ILE A 55 55.48 14.19 -33.93
C ILE A 55 54.77 14.88 -32.77
N TYR A 56 53.65 14.31 -32.36
CA TYR A 56 52.74 14.89 -31.38
C TYR A 56 52.87 14.14 -30.04
N HIS A 57 53.30 14.83 -29.00
CA HIS A 57 53.47 14.25 -27.67
C HIS A 57 52.43 14.83 -26.73
N LEU A 58 51.50 14.02 -26.25
CA LEU A 58 50.63 14.44 -25.16
C LEU A 58 51.50 14.70 -23.93
N THR A 59 51.31 15.86 -23.31
CA THR A 59 51.92 16.16 -22.01
C THR A 59 51.15 15.42 -20.91
N GLU A 60 51.67 15.46 -19.68
CA GLU A 60 50.93 14.95 -18.51
C GLU A 60 49.57 15.65 -18.36
N ALA A 61 49.52 16.98 -18.56
CA ALA A 61 48.27 17.72 -18.55
C ALA A 61 47.32 17.27 -19.67
N GLY A 62 47.84 16.95 -20.85
CA GLY A 62 47.05 16.45 -21.98
C GLY A 62 46.46 15.06 -21.69
N LEU A 63 47.24 14.18 -21.07
CA LEU A 63 46.75 12.88 -20.61
C LEU A 63 45.67 13.01 -19.54
N GLN A 64 45.86 13.88 -18.54
CA GLN A 64 44.86 14.16 -17.50
C GLN A 64 43.56 14.72 -18.10
N LEU A 65 43.66 15.60 -19.10
CA LEU A 65 42.50 16.12 -19.82
C LEU A 65 41.75 15.01 -20.58
N LEU A 66 42.49 14.13 -21.27
CA LEU A 66 41.93 12.99 -21.99
C LEU A 66 41.23 12.02 -21.04
N GLU A 67 41.86 11.69 -19.91
CA GLU A 67 41.28 10.86 -18.85
C GLU A 67 39.98 11.45 -18.31
N ARG A 68 39.95 12.77 -18.04
CA ARG A 68 38.74 13.44 -17.56
C ARG A 68 37.58 13.30 -18.56
N PHE A 69 37.84 13.53 -19.85
CA PHE A 69 36.80 13.37 -20.87
C PHE A 69 36.31 11.92 -21.00
N LEU A 70 37.21 10.93 -20.93
CA LEU A 70 36.82 9.52 -20.95
C LEU A 70 35.93 9.17 -19.74
N ARG A 71 36.25 9.67 -18.55
CA ARG A 71 35.44 9.46 -17.33
C ARG A 71 34.06 10.14 -17.47
N GLU A 72 34.02 11.38 -17.96
CA GLU A 72 32.75 12.10 -18.17
C GLU A 72 31.85 11.40 -19.20
N GLU A 73 32.41 10.84 -20.28
CA GLU A 73 31.63 10.06 -21.26
C GLU A 73 31.15 8.72 -20.67
N GLN A 74 31.97 8.02 -19.88
CA GLN A 74 31.56 6.77 -19.21
C GLN A 74 30.43 6.97 -18.19
N GLN A 75 30.31 8.17 -17.60
CA GLN A 75 29.24 8.52 -16.67
C GLN A 75 27.92 8.86 -17.38
N LYS A 76 27.92 9.07 -18.71
CA LYS A 76 26.68 9.30 -19.45
C LYS A 76 25.96 7.98 -19.67
N LYS A 77 24.68 7.94 -19.29
CA LYS A 77 23.82 6.77 -19.42
C LYS A 77 22.55 7.13 -20.17
N ILE A 78 21.99 6.15 -20.88
CA ILE A 78 20.71 6.27 -21.56
C ILE A 78 19.59 6.13 -20.53
N SER A 79 18.71 7.13 -20.45
CA SER A 79 17.45 7.03 -19.71
C SER A 79 16.39 6.35 -20.59
N LEU A 80 15.81 5.24 -20.13
CA LEU A 80 14.83 4.46 -20.89
C LEU A 80 13.39 4.99 -20.80
N SER A 81 13.10 5.85 -19.82
CA SER A 81 11.84 6.57 -19.67
C SER A 81 12.05 7.73 -18.69
N ASN A 82 11.25 8.79 -18.82
CA ASN A 82 11.17 9.88 -17.86
C ASN A 82 9.78 9.98 -17.18
N ASP A 83 8.83 9.15 -17.58
CA ASP A 83 7.46 9.21 -17.07
C ASP A 83 7.36 8.42 -15.76
N LYS A 84 6.97 9.11 -14.68
CA LYS A 84 6.63 8.44 -13.42
C LYS A 84 5.31 7.72 -13.58
N LYS A 85 5.36 6.38 -13.57
CA LYS A 85 4.19 5.52 -13.53
C LYS A 85 3.90 5.07 -12.10
N VAL A 86 2.61 4.89 -11.80
CA VAL A 86 2.19 4.15 -10.61
C VAL A 86 2.50 2.67 -10.87
N ILE A 87 3.33 2.07 -10.03
CA ILE A 87 3.67 0.65 -10.14
C ILE A 87 2.58 -0.17 -9.48
N THR A 88 2.00 -1.10 -10.23
CA THR A 88 0.97 -2.03 -9.76
C THR A 88 1.41 -3.49 -9.81
N ASN A 89 2.63 -3.77 -10.27
CA ASN A 89 3.18 -5.11 -10.45
C ASN A 89 4.35 -5.38 -9.50
N ALA A 90 4.45 -6.62 -9.02
CA ALA A 90 5.62 -7.12 -8.31
C ALA A 90 5.96 -8.55 -8.72
N VAL A 91 7.23 -8.92 -8.53
CA VAL A 91 7.77 -10.27 -8.68
C VAL A 91 8.45 -10.64 -7.38
N ILE A 92 8.07 -11.75 -6.77
CA ILE A 92 8.72 -12.31 -5.59
C ILE A 92 9.50 -13.57 -6.03
N LEU A 93 10.81 -13.59 -5.81
CA LEU A 93 11.65 -14.75 -6.08
C LEU A 93 11.73 -15.65 -4.84
N LEU A 94 11.02 -16.78 -4.87
CA LEU A 94 10.99 -17.78 -3.80
C LEU A 94 11.26 -19.18 -4.35
N ALA A 95 12.15 -19.28 -5.35
CA ALA A 95 12.44 -20.55 -6.00
C ALA A 95 13.47 -21.40 -5.25
N GLY A 96 14.36 -20.76 -4.49
CA GLY A 96 15.49 -21.36 -3.81
C GLY A 96 15.11 -22.30 -2.65
N GLN A 97 16.09 -23.09 -2.21
CA GLN A 97 15.99 -23.93 -1.02
C GLN A 97 17.06 -23.47 -0.02
N ALA A 98 16.63 -23.00 1.15
CA ALA A 98 17.51 -22.70 2.27
C ALA A 98 18.15 -23.98 2.86
N GLN A 99 19.37 -23.84 3.37
CA GLN A 99 20.13 -24.92 3.94
C GLN A 99 19.49 -25.42 5.24
N GLU A 100 19.32 -26.74 5.34
CA GLU A 100 18.74 -27.40 6.53
C GLU A 100 17.27 -27.01 6.84
N ILE A 101 16.57 -26.37 5.89
CA ILE A 101 15.14 -26.04 5.99
C ILE A 101 14.34 -26.87 4.98
N ASN A 102 13.33 -27.60 5.47
CA ASN A 102 12.53 -28.52 4.67
C ASN A 102 11.22 -27.93 4.12
N ILE A 103 10.99 -26.63 4.35
CA ILE A 103 9.84 -25.89 3.85
C ILE A 103 10.32 -24.62 3.13
N PRO A 104 9.55 -24.04 2.18
CA PRO A 104 9.89 -22.75 1.61
C PRO A 104 10.04 -21.69 2.71
N VAL A 105 11.12 -20.91 2.69
CA VAL A 105 11.43 -19.89 3.71
C VAL A 105 10.28 -18.92 3.91
N GLY A 106 9.62 -18.53 2.83
CA GLY A 106 8.43 -17.68 2.86
C GLY A 106 7.29 -18.21 3.76
N LEU A 107 7.23 -19.52 4.03
CA LEU A 107 6.21 -20.12 4.91
C LEU A 107 6.64 -20.22 6.38
N LEU A 108 7.83 -19.72 6.75
CA LEU A 108 8.23 -19.61 8.15
C LEU A 108 7.39 -18.56 8.88
N HIS A 109 7.05 -18.84 10.13
CA HIS A 109 6.22 -17.96 10.96
C HIS A 109 7.03 -16.82 11.60
N LEU A 110 6.48 -15.60 11.52
CA LEU A 110 7.00 -14.39 12.16
C LEU A 110 6.25 -14.02 13.44
N ASP A 111 4.99 -14.45 13.57
CA ASP A 111 4.17 -14.49 14.80
C ASP A 111 2.79 -15.02 14.36
N ASN A 112 1.86 -14.10 14.07
CA ASN A 112 0.51 -14.39 13.55
C ASN A 112 0.47 -14.49 12.01
N GLU A 113 1.62 -14.35 11.35
CA GLU A 113 1.77 -14.38 9.91
C GLU A 113 3.06 -15.11 9.50
N THR A 114 3.19 -15.38 8.20
CA THR A 114 4.43 -15.91 7.60
C THR A 114 5.28 -14.79 6.97
N ILE A 115 6.55 -15.07 6.64
CA ILE A 115 7.44 -14.13 5.92
C ILE A 115 6.81 -13.68 4.60
N LEU A 116 6.22 -14.63 3.87
CA LEU A 116 5.55 -14.37 2.61
C LEU A 116 4.28 -13.57 2.82
N ASP A 117 3.46 -13.88 3.84
CA ASP A 117 2.27 -13.10 4.18
C ASP A 117 2.62 -11.62 4.40
N ARG A 118 3.65 -11.35 5.22
CA ARG A 118 4.11 -9.99 5.48
C ARG A 118 4.48 -9.26 4.20
N SER A 119 5.29 -9.89 3.35
CA SER A 119 5.76 -9.31 2.09
C SER A 119 4.60 -8.99 1.15
N ILE A 120 3.64 -9.90 1.04
CA ILE A 120 2.43 -9.72 0.22
C ILE A 120 1.57 -8.58 0.78
N GLN A 121 1.32 -8.54 2.08
CA GLN A 121 0.51 -7.50 2.71
C GLN A 121 1.13 -6.11 2.53
N LEU A 122 2.45 -5.97 2.69
CA LEU A 122 3.17 -4.72 2.43
C LEU A 122 3.07 -4.28 0.97
N LEU A 123 3.11 -5.22 0.02
CA LEU A 123 2.94 -4.90 -1.40
C LEU A 123 1.51 -4.45 -1.70
N ILE A 124 0.51 -5.18 -1.21
CA ILE A 124 -0.91 -4.84 -1.44
C ILE A 124 -1.27 -3.50 -0.78
N SER A 125 -0.79 -3.26 0.45
CA SER A 125 -1.01 -1.98 1.15
C SER A 125 -0.36 -0.80 0.42
N SER A 126 0.70 -1.05 -0.35
CA SER A 126 1.39 -0.08 -1.22
C SER A 126 0.77 0.07 -2.62
N GLY A 127 -0.36 -0.60 -2.90
CA GLY A 127 -1.09 -0.47 -4.16
C GLY A 127 -0.70 -1.47 -5.26
N ILE A 128 0.08 -2.51 -4.94
CA ILE A 128 0.38 -3.59 -5.87
C ILE A 128 -0.84 -4.50 -6.03
N THR A 129 -1.30 -4.69 -7.26
CA THR A 129 -2.49 -5.49 -7.60
C THR A 129 -2.16 -6.77 -8.36
N ASN A 130 -0.93 -6.90 -8.88
CA ASN A 130 -0.45 -8.08 -9.60
C ASN A 130 0.90 -8.53 -9.02
N ILE A 131 0.94 -9.71 -8.39
CA ILE A 131 2.13 -10.26 -7.74
C ILE A 131 2.47 -11.61 -8.37
N VAL A 132 3.60 -11.68 -9.06
CA VAL A 132 4.11 -12.92 -9.65
C VAL A 132 5.03 -13.60 -8.64
N LEU A 133 4.58 -14.71 -8.05
CA LEU A 133 5.36 -15.50 -7.11
C LEU A 133 6.12 -16.60 -7.86
N VAL A 134 7.42 -16.44 -8.04
CA VAL A 134 8.26 -17.44 -8.70
C VAL A 134 8.74 -18.47 -7.70
N VAL A 135 8.31 -19.73 -7.86
CA VAL A 135 8.54 -20.83 -6.92
C VAL A 135 9.34 -21.96 -7.54
N GLY A 136 9.92 -22.82 -6.70
CA GLY A 136 10.73 -23.96 -7.12
C GLY A 136 10.71 -25.06 -6.07
N PHE A 137 11.43 -24.86 -4.97
CA PHE A 137 11.45 -25.77 -3.84
C PHE A 137 10.06 -25.91 -3.19
N ALA A 138 9.62 -27.16 -2.99
CA ALA A 138 8.38 -27.52 -2.30
C ALA A 138 7.14 -26.69 -2.72
N LYS A 139 7.05 -26.37 -4.02
CA LYS A 139 6.01 -25.50 -4.62
C LYS A 139 4.58 -25.88 -4.26
N GLU A 140 4.31 -27.17 -4.03
CA GLU A 140 2.99 -27.67 -3.67
C GLU A 140 2.47 -27.03 -2.36
N MET A 141 3.37 -26.68 -1.45
CA MET A 141 3.04 -25.99 -0.19
C MET A 141 2.63 -24.52 -0.39
N LEU A 142 3.00 -23.92 -1.52
CA LEU A 142 2.70 -22.52 -1.84
C LEU A 142 1.39 -22.36 -2.63
N ILE A 143 0.83 -23.44 -3.19
CA ILE A 143 -0.45 -23.41 -3.92
C ILE A 143 -1.60 -22.76 -3.11
N PRO A 144 -1.75 -23.00 -1.78
CA PRO A 144 -2.80 -22.34 -1.00
C PRO A 144 -2.69 -20.81 -0.96
N ILE A 145 -1.53 -20.22 -1.23
CA ILE A 145 -1.31 -18.77 -1.20
C ILE A 145 -2.13 -18.06 -2.28
N GLU A 146 -2.29 -18.62 -3.48
CA GLU A 146 -3.14 -18.04 -4.55
C GLU A 146 -4.61 -17.96 -4.13
N LYS A 147 -5.08 -18.90 -3.29
CA LYS A 147 -6.44 -18.86 -2.76
C LYS A 147 -6.61 -17.82 -1.66
N LYS A 148 -5.54 -17.54 -0.92
CA LYS A 148 -5.52 -16.56 0.16
C LYS A 148 -5.42 -15.13 -0.40
N TYR A 149 -4.63 -14.93 -1.46
CA TYR A 149 -4.40 -13.62 -2.07
C TYR A 149 -4.70 -13.66 -3.57
N PRO A 150 -5.85 -13.10 -4.02
CA PRO A 150 -6.24 -13.06 -5.44
C PRO A 150 -5.24 -12.36 -6.37
N GLN A 151 -4.39 -11.48 -5.83
CA GLN A 151 -3.34 -10.77 -6.57
C GLN A 151 -2.21 -11.68 -7.03
N ILE A 152 -2.11 -12.91 -6.52
CA ILE A 152 -0.95 -13.78 -6.74
C ILE A 152 -1.12 -14.68 -7.96
N HIS A 153 -0.05 -14.74 -8.75
CA HIS A 153 0.14 -15.72 -9.82
C HIS A 153 1.44 -16.50 -9.60
N ILE A 154 1.31 -17.81 -9.38
CA ILE A 154 2.45 -18.70 -9.16
C ILE A 154 3.07 -19.10 -10.49
N VAL A 155 4.39 -18.95 -10.58
CA VAL A 155 5.20 -19.37 -11.72
C VAL A 155 6.29 -20.31 -11.25
N VAL A 156 6.41 -21.48 -11.88
CA VAL A 156 7.34 -22.51 -11.42
C VAL A 156 8.64 -22.49 -12.22
N ASN A 157 9.77 -22.28 -11.55
CA ASN A 157 11.09 -22.63 -12.08
C ASN A 157 11.45 -24.08 -11.70
N GLN A 158 11.19 -25.01 -12.62
CA GLN A 158 11.50 -26.45 -12.41
C GLN A 158 13.01 -26.73 -12.31
N GLN A 159 13.87 -25.82 -12.80
CA GLN A 159 15.32 -25.98 -12.86
C GLN A 159 16.06 -25.19 -11.76
N PHE A 160 15.35 -24.73 -10.73
CA PHE A 160 15.90 -23.85 -9.69
C PHE A 160 17.19 -24.35 -9.04
N LYS A 161 17.39 -25.68 -8.92
CA LYS A 161 18.61 -26.28 -8.33
C LYS A 161 19.87 -26.13 -9.20
N THR A 162 19.69 -25.85 -10.49
CA THR A 162 20.76 -25.82 -11.49
C THR A 162 20.87 -24.45 -12.17
N THR A 163 20.10 -23.47 -11.73
CA THR A 163 20.04 -22.13 -12.33
C THR A 163 20.10 -21.03 -11.28
N GLY A 164 20.73 -19.90 -11.60
CA GLY A 164 20.76 -18.71 -10.74
C GLY A 164 19.45 -17.92 -10.76
N THR A 165 19.41 -16.85 -9.97
CA THR A 165 18.18 -16.05 -9.75
C THR A 165 17.67 -15.37 -11.01
N MET A 166 18.54 -15.06 -11.99
CA MET A 166 18.11 -14.48 -13.27
C MET A 166 17.21 -15.43 -14.06
N ALA A 167 17.46 -16.75 -14.01
CA ALA A 167 16.63 -17.73 -14.70
C ALA A 167 15.22 -17.80 -14.08
N SER A 168 15.11 -17.69 -12.76
CA SER A 168 13.83 -17.57 -12.05
C SER A 168 13.11 -16.28 -12.45
N LEU A 169 13.80 -15.14 -12.41
CA LEU A 169 13.23 -13.86 -12.84
C LEU A 169 12.73 -13.87 -14.29
N ALA A 170 13.46 -14.51 -15.20
CA ALA A 170 13.05 -14.62 -16.60
C ALA A 170 11.72 -15.36 -16.79
N LYS A 171 11.34 -16.27 -15.88
CA LYS A 171 10.04 -16.95 -15.92
C LYS A 171 8.86 -16.01 -15.68
N ALA A 172 9.07 -14.88 -14.99
CA ALA A 172 8.01 -13.92 -14.71
C ALA A 172 7.58 -13.11 -15.95
N LYS A 173 8.37 -13.11 -17.04
CA LYS A 173 8.11 -12.27 -18.24
C LYS A 173 6.72 -12.47 -18.85
N SER A 174 6.14 -13.67 -18.80
CA SER A 174 4.79 -13.90 -19.36
C SER A 174 3.66 -13.27 -18.53
N PHE A 175 3.95 -12.82 -17.31
CA PHE A 175 2.97 -12.28 -16.36
C PHE A 175 3.22 -10.81 -16.01
N ILE A 176 4.30 -10.23 -16.55
CA ILE A 176 4.68 -8.83 -16.35
C ILE A 176 4.74 -8.15 -17.72
N ASN A 177 4.04 -7.02 -17.86
CA ASN A 177 4.00 -6.22 -19.08
C ASN A 177 4.23 -4.71 -18.83
N ASP A 178 4.49 -4.32 -17.59
CA ASP A 178 4.76 -2.94 -17.18
C ASP A 178 5.82 -2.93 -16.07
N ASP A 179 6.16 -1.74 -15.59
CA ASP A 179 7.12 -1.51 -14.50
C ASP A 179 6.72 -2.31 -13.25
N PHE A 180 7.71 -2.83 -12.52
CA PHE A 180 7.47 -3.74 -11.41
C PHE A 180 8.54 -3.63 -10.30
N LEU A 181 8.17 -4.06 -9.11
CA LEU A 181 9.10 -4.34 -8.02
C LEU A 181 9.58 -5.79 -8.06
N LEU A 182 10.87 -6.01 -7.86
CA LEU A 182 11.47 -7.32 -7.60
C LEU A 182 11.81 -7.42 -6.12
N ILE A 183 11.39 -8.51 -5.47
CA ILE A 183 11.69 -8.81 -4.07
C ILE A 183 12.18 -10.25 -3.93
N GLU A 184 13.21 -10.48 -3.12
CA GLU A 184 13.65 -11.81 -2.71
C GLU A 184 12.78 -12.35 -1.55
N GLY A 185 12.33 -13.59 -1.68
CA GLY A 185 11.25 -14.16 -0.85
C GLY A 185 11.68 -14.67 0.53
N ASP A 186 12.97 -14.64 0.82
CA ASP A 186 13.63 -14.93 2.10
C ASP A 186 13.83 -13.69 2.98
N LEU A 187 13.50 -12.50 2.47
CA LEU A 187 13.66 -11.24 3.18
C LEU A 187 12.53 -10.98 4.19
N VAL A 188 12.93 -10.48 5.35
CA VAL A 188 12.06 -9.86 6.36
C VAL A 188 12.51 -8.43 6.56
N PHE A 189 11.67 -7.46 6.21
CA PHE A 189 12.08 -6.05 6.14
C PHE A 189 11.02 -5.09 6.70
N GLU A 190 11.47 -3.86 7.01
CA GLU A 190 10.59 -2.74 7.37
C GLU A 190 10.03 -2.02 6.12
N GLU A 191 8.81 -1.49 6.24
CA GLU A 191 8.03 -0.86 5.16
C GLU A 191 8.74 0.34 4.47
N ARG A 192 9.61 1.05 5.20
CA ARG A 192 10.30 2.26 4.68
C ARG A 192 11.09 2.00 3.41
N GLY A 193 11.75 0.85 3.31
CA GLY A 193 12.57 0.49 2.15
C GLY A 193 11.73 0.39 0.89
N LEU A 194 10.62 -0.35 0.99
CA LEU A 194 9.63 -0.51 -0.06
C LEU A 194 9.04 0.84 -0.50
N THR A 195 8.59 1.64 0.46
CA THR A 195 7.97 2.95 0.19
C THR A 195 8.95 3.89 -0.52
N ARG A 196 10.17 4.01 -0.01
CA ARG A 196 11.22 4.86 -0.61
C ARG A 196 11.59 4.41 -2.01
N LEU A 197 11.62 3.09 -2.24
CA LEU A 197 11.94 2.52 -3.55
C LEU A 197 10.83 2.80 -4.57
N LEU A 198 9.56 2.61 -4.21
CA LEU A 198 8.42 2.95 -5.06
C LEU A 198 8.42 4.42 -5.50
N HIS A 199 8.70 5.34 -4.57
CA HIS A 199 8.69 6.79 -4.84
C HIS A 199 9.99 7.35 -5.42
N SER A 200 11.00 6.50 -5.68
CA SER A 200 12.28 6.94 -6.24
C SER A 200 12.14 7.55 -7.64
N ASN A 201 13.02 8.51 -7.96
CA ASN A 201 12.93 9.29 -9.19
C ASN A 201 13.35 8.49 -10.43
N ASP A 202 14.34 7.63 -10.30
CA ASP A 202 14.81 6.81 -11.41
C ASP A 202 13.79 5.72 -11.73
N THR A 203 13.62 5.39 -13.00
CA THR A 203 12.64 4.38 -13.44
C THR A 203 13.08 2.96 -13.07
N SER A 204 14.40 2.75 -12.96
CA SER A 204 14.99 1.53 -12.41
C SER A 204 15.93 1.89 -11.26
N SER A 205 15.82 1.22 -10.13
CA SER A 205 16.62 1.48 -8.94
C SER A 205 16.78 0.24 -8.08
N ILE A 206 17.85 0.17 -7.30
CA ILE A 206 17.98 -0.83 -6.23
C ILE A 206 17.92 -0.16 -4.86
N LEU A 207 17.47 -0.92 -3.85
CA LEU A 207 17.57 -0.50 -2.46
C LEU A 207 18.95 -0.85 -1.92
N ILE A 208 19.61 0.12 -1.27
CA ILE A 208 20.89 -0.08 -0.59
C ILE A 208 20.82 0.40 0.86
N THR A 209 21.61 -0.24 1.72
CA THR A 209 21.80 0.15 3.13
C THR A 209 23.29 0.20 3.49
N SER A 210 23.59 0.62 4.72
CA SER A 210 24.92 0.48 5.32
C SER A 210 25.34 -0.98 5.43
N VAL A 211 26.62 -1.25 5.14
CA VAL A 211 27.20 -2.60 5.10
C VAL A 211 27.26 -3.25 6.49
N ARG A 212 26.91 -4.54 6.57
CA ARG A 212 27.08 -5.38 7.77
C ARG A 212 28.50 -5.93 7.92
N GLU A 213 28.86 -6.36 9.14
CA GLU A 213 30.20 -6.86 9.45
C GLU A 213 30.56 -8.18 8.73
N ASN A 214 29.58 -8.96 8.28
CA ASN A 214 29.76 -10.30 7.70
C ASN A 214 29.92 -10.34 6.17
N TYR A 215 29.63 -9.24 5.45
CA TYR A 215 29.81 -9.10 3.98
C TYR A 215 29.25 -10.26 3.13
N ASP A 216 28.13 -10.88 3.54
CA ASP A 216 27.55 -12.03 2.84
C ASP A 216 26.74 -11.63 1.59
N GLU A 217 26.23 -10.39 1.60
CA GLU A 217 25.43 -9.87 0.51
C GLU A 217 26.22 -9.18 -0.60
N ALA A 218 25.48 -8.80 -1.64
CA ALA A 218 26.04 -8.07 -2.76
C ALA A 218 26.41 -6.64 -2.32
N MET A 219 27.70 -6.33 -2.32
CA MET A 219 28.24 -5.00 -2.03
C MET A 219 28.10 -4.09 -3.23
N VAL A 220 28.00 -2.79 -2.98
CA VAL A 220 27.77 -1.76 -4.00
C VAL A 220 28.86 -0.70 -3.93
N GLU A 221 29.41 -0.38 -5.11
CA GLU A 221 30.28 0.76 -5.35
C GLU A 221 29.51 1.81 -6.15
N ILE A 222 29.58 3.06 -5.72
CA ILE A 222 28.92 4.21 -6.35
C ILE A 222 30.00 5.13 -6.90
N GLN A 223 29.76 5.64 -8.12
CA GLN A 223 30.59 6.66 -8.74
C GLN A 223 29.70 7.81 -9.23
N GLY A 224 29.78 8.96 -8.57
CA GLY A 224 28.87 10.08 -8.82
C GLY A 224 27.45 9.75 -8.33
N GLU A 225 26.47 9.79 -9.24
CA GLU A 225 25.07 9.46 -8.95
C GLU A 225 24.66 8.07 -9.45
N GLN A 226 25.62 7.18 -9.72
CA GLN A 226 25.36 5.90 -10.37
C GLN A 226 26.09 4.76 -9.68
N ILE A 227 25.50 3.58 -9.78
CA ILE A 227 26.14 2.34 -9.36
C ILE A 227 27.20 1.96 -10.40
N SER A 228 28.45 1.81 -9.95
CA SER A 228 29.56 1.40 -10.80
C SER A 228 29.84 -0.10 -10.71
N LYS A 229 29.57 -0.73 -9.56
CA LYS A 229 29.87 -2.15 -9.33
C LYS A 229 28.92 -2.78 -8.31
N ILE A 230 28.58 -4.05 -8.55
CA ILE A 230 27.89 -4.93 -7.60
C ILE A 230 28.59 -6.29 -7.60
N SER A 231 28.89 -6.83 -6.42
CA SER A 231 29.55 -8.14 -6.24
C SER A 231 29.50 -8.60 -4.78
N LYS A 232 29.36 -9.91 -4.56
CA LYS A 232 29.54 -10.56 -3.23
C LYS A 232 31.01 -10.77 -2.86
N ASP A 233 31.93 -10.68 -3.82
CA ASP A 233 33.37 -10.77 -3.56
C ASP A 233 33.94 -9.39 -3.22
N ILE A 234 34.23 -9.18 -1.94
CA ILE A 234 34.78 -7.94 -1.38
C ILE A 234 36.12 -7.55 -2.03
N HIS A 235 36.89 -8.51 -2.54
CA HIS A 235 38.19 -8.24 -3.16
C HIS A 235 38.08 -7.55 -4.53
N GLN A 236 36.87 -7.44 -5.09
CA GLN A 236 36.61 -6.71 -6.33
C GLN A 236 36.44 -5.20 -6.09
N PHE A 237 36.36 -4.74 -4.85
CA PHE A 237 36.05 -3.35 -4.50
C PHE A 237 37.29 -2.55 -4.13
N ASN A 238 37.31 -1.29 -4.57
CA ASN A 238 38.28 -0.30 -4.10
C ASN A 238 37.72 0.51 -2.92
N HIS A 239 36.41 0.78 -2.97
CA HIS A 239 35.62 1.33 -1.88
C HIS A 239 34.25 0.67 -1.88
N ILE A 240 33.60 0.65 -0.71
CA ILE A 240 32.27 0.05 -0.54
C ILE A 240 31.36 1.15 -0.02
N ASP A 241 30.32 1.46 -0.77
CA ASP A 241 29.35 2.49 -0.42
C ASP A 241 28.10 1.92 0.25
N GLY A 242 27.78 0.66 0.03
CA GLY A 242 26.61 0.06 0.64
C GLY A 242 26.45 -1.41 0.31
N GLU A 243 25.38 -1.96 0.83
CA GLU A 243 24.93 -3.32 0.62
C GLU A 243 23.59 -3.29 -0.10
N MET A 244 23.49 -4.02 -1.20
CA MET A 244 22.26 -4.20 -1.95
C MET A 244 21.34 -5.09 -1.14
N ILE A 245 20.13 -4.60 -0.89
CA ILE A 245 19.04 -5.42 -0.42
C ILE A 245 18.39 -6.06 -1.64
N GLY A 246 17.91 -7.30 -1.53
CA GLY A 246 17.14 -8.02 -2.55
C GLY A 246 15.78 -7.40 -2.91
N MET A 247 15.71 -6.08 -2.98
CA MET A 247 14.56 -5.27 -3.35
C MET A 247 14.97 -4.27 -4.43
N SER A 248 14.40 -4.41 -5.62
CA SER A 248 14.71 -3.60 -6.80
C SER A 248 13.44 -3.12 -7.49
N LYS A 249 13.52 -1.98 -8.17
CA LYS A 249 12.49 -1.44 -9.04
C LYS A 249 13.00 -1.47 -10.45
N PHE A 250 12.22 -2.03 -11.38
CA PHE A 250 12.59 -2.07 -12.79
C PHE A 250 11.52 -1.44 -13.65
N SER A 251 11.96 -0.57 -14.55
CA SER A 251 11.13 -0.25 -15.71
C SER A 251 11.07 -1.46 -16.64
N PHE A 252 9.91 -1.63 -17.29
CA PHE A 252 9.73 -2.73 -18.22
C PHE A 252 10.79 -2.76 -19.34
N PRO A 253 11.16 -1.63 -19.98
CA PRO A 253 12.22 -1.61 -20.98
C PRO A 253 13.59 -2.05 -20.42
N PHE A 254 13.91 -1.69 -19.17
CA PHE A 254 15.16 -2.11 -18.53
C PHE A 254 15.19 -3.64 -18.36
N PHE A 255 14.08 -4.21 -17.89
CA PHE A 255 13.93 -5.65 -17.76
C PHE A 255 14.03 -6.37 -19.13
N GLU A 256 13.49 -5.79 -20.20
CA GLU A 256 13.67 -6.34 -21.55
C GLU A 256 15.13 -6.35 -22.02
N LYS A 257 15.93 -5.35 -21.64
CA LYS A 257 17.38 -5.37 -21.87
C LYS A 257 18.04 -6.49 -21.08
N MET A 258 17.66 -6.70 -19.82
CA MET A 258 18.18 -7.82 -19.01
C MET A 258 17.89 -9.16 -19.69
N LEU A 259 16.65 -9.38 -20.15
CA LEU A 259 16.26 -10.60 -20.88
C LEU A 259 17.02 -10.75 -22.20
N THR A 260 17.27 -9.64 -22.91
CA THR A 260 18.04 -9.66 -24.16
C THR A 260 19.48 -10.10 -23.92
N ILE A 261 20.14 -9.59 -22.88
CA ILE A 261 21.49 -10.02 -22.50
C ILE A 261 21.47 -11.49 -22.06
N PHE A 262 20.53 -11.84 -21.17
CA PHE A 262 20.38 -13.20 -20.66
C PHE A 262 20.06 -14.24 -21.75
N SER A 263 19.41 -13.87 -22.85
CA SER A 263 19.13 -14.79 -23.96
C SER A 263 20.38 -15.37 -24.64
N LYS A 264 21.53 -14.72 -24.46
CA LYS A 264 22.84 -15.14 -24.98
C LYS A 264 23.75 -15.72 -23.88
N ASN A 265 23.24 -15.85 -22.66
CA ASN A 265 24.03 -16.28 -21.51
C ASN A 265 24.29 -17.79 -21.57
N GLU A 266 25.55 -18.16 -21.31
CA GLU A 266 25.99 -19.55 -21.25
C GLU A 266 26.20 -20.04 -19.80
N ASN A 267 26.24 -19.14 -18.82
CA ASN A 267 26.39 -19.48 -17.40
C ASN A 267 25.02 -19.69 -16.72
N PRO A 268 24.54 -20.92 -16.53
CA PRO A 268 23.21 -21.15 -15.97
C PRO A 268 23.04 -20.60 -14.54
N LEU A 269 24.14 -20.41 -13.80
CA LEU A 269 24.16 -19.97 -12.40
C LEU A 269 24.18 -18.44 -12.24
N VAL A 270 24.04 -17.67 -13.32
CA VAL A 270 24.08 -16.21 -13.23
C VAL A 270 22.87 -15.67 -12.44
N ASN A 271 23.16 -14.80 -11.48
CA ASN A 271 22.14 -14.08 -10.72
C ASN A 271 21.74 -12.77 -11.42
N TYR A 272 20.56 -12.25 -11.10
CA TYR A 272 19.98 -11.11 -11.82
C TYR A 272 20.78 -9.81 -11.62
N GLU A 273 21.47 -9.64 -10.49
CA GLU A 273 22.27 -8.44 -10.18
C GLU A 273 23.44 -8.25 -11.15
N TYR A 274 24.04 -9.34 -11.63
CA TYR A 274 25.13 -9.27 -12.59
C TYR A 274 24.64 -8.90 -14.00
N ILE A 275 23.51 -9.45 -14.43
CA ILE A 275 22.88 -9.08 -15.70
C ILE A 275 22.34 -7.65 -15.64
N MET A 276 21.78 -7.23 -14.51
CA MET A 276 21.38 -5.85 -14.24
C MET A 276 22.58 -4.91 -14.39
N MET A 277 23.76 -5.28 -13.86
CA MET A 277 24.98 -4.49 -14.02
C MET A 277 25.49 -4.44 -15.46
N ASP A 278 25.33 -5.51 -16.24
CA ASP A 278 25.64 -5.46 -17.68
C ASP A 278 24.75 -4.46 -18.42
N VAL A 279 23.46 -4.37 -18.07
CA VAL A 279 22.55 -3.33 -18.61
C VAL A 279 22.95 -1.94 -18.11
N ALA A 280 23.33 -1.79 -16.84
CA ALA A 280 23.72 -0.52 -16.23
C ALA A 280 25.01 0.08 -16.82
N ARG A 281 25.76 -0.67 -17.64
CA ARG A 281 26.88 -0.12 -18.42
C ARG A 281 26.44 0.95 -19.42
N ASP A 282 25.27 0.77 -20.03
CA ASP A 282 24.77 1.68 -21.07
C ASP A 282 23.55 2.49 -20.58
N TYR A 283 22.74 1.93 -19.67
CA TYR A 283 21.47 2.50 -19.23
C TYR A 283 21.50 2.96 -17.77
N ARG A 284 20.69 3.97 -17.45
CA ARG A 284 20.65 4.55 -16.11
C ARG A 284 20.01 3.58 -15.11
N LEU A 285 20.76 3.23 -14.07
CA LEU A 285 20.30 2.50 -12.89
C LEU A 285 20.53 3.38 -11.66
N GLY A 286 19.44 3.81 -11.03
CA GLY A 286 19.49 4.58 -9.79
C GLY A 286 19.69 3.72 -8.56
N TYR A 287 19.78 4.36 -7.41
CA TYR A 287 19.77 3.70 -6.11
C TYR A 287 18.96 4.49 -5.11
N VAL A 288 18.46 3.78 -4.09
CA VAL A 288 17.78 4.36 -2.95
C VAL A 288 18.53 3.92 -1.71
N ARG A 289 19.17 4.88 -1.03
CA ARG A 289 19.82 4.60 0.25
C ARG A 289 18.83 4.80 1.39
N VAL A 290 18.70 3.79 2.24
CA VAL A 290 17.99 3.89 3.51
C VAL A 290 18.97 3.53 4.62
N ASP A 291 19.41 4.56 5.36
CA ASP A 291 20.28 4.34 6.52
C ASP A 291 19.48 3.80 7.70
N ASP A 292 20.16 3.03 8.56
CA ASP A 292 19.53 2.32 9.68
C ASP A 292 18.34 1.48 9.18
N PHE A 293 18.51 0.74 8.09
CA PHE A 293 17.46 -0.14 7.57
C PHE A 293 17.45 -1.46 8.35
N ILE A 294 16.33 -1.80 8.99
CA ILE A 294 16.18 -3.07 9.71
C ILE A 294 15.58 -4.10 8.76
N TRP A 295 16.36 -5.15 8.52
CA TRP A 295 15.99 -6.26 7.68
C TRP A 295 16.68 -7.55 8.15
N GLY A 296 16.28 -8.70 7.64
CA GLY A 296 16.91 -9.99 7.86
C GLY A 296 16.63 -10.92 6.69
N GLU A 297 17.47 -11.93 6.55
CA GLU A 297 17.41 -12.96 5.51
C GLU A 297 17.61 -14.32 6.19
N ILE A 298 17.04 -15.36 5.59
CA ILE A 298 17.11 -16.73 6.11
C ILE A 298 17.57 -17.66 4.98
N ASP A 299 18.88 -17.82 4.89
CA ASP A 299 19.59 -18.79 4.06
C ASP A 299 19.69 -20.16 4.73
N ASP A 300 19.72 -20.19 6.06
CA ASP A 300 19.90 -21.42 6.84
C ASP A 300 19.08 -21.47 8.15
N GLN A 301 18.99 -22.68 8.71
CA GLN A 301 18.22 -22.92 9.93
C GLN A 301 18.70 -22.11 11.16
N SER A 302 19.98 -21.73 11.23
CA SER A 302 20.55 -21.01 12.36
C SER A 302 20.09 -19.55 12.43
N GLN A 303 19.77 -18.92 11.28
CA GLN A 303 19.27 -17.55 11.18
C GLN A 303 17.79 -17.41 11.56
N ILE A 304 17.00 -18.49 11.54
CA ILE A 304 15.54 -18.42 11.82
C ILE A 304 15.27 -17.71 13.14
N LYS A 305 15.98 -18.08 14.22
CA LYS A 305 15.73 -17.49 15.56
C LYS A 305 16.10 -16.02 15.62
N SER A 306 17.23 -15.61 15.03
CA SER A 306 17.63 -14.21 15.05
C SER A 306 16.67 -13.35 14.24
N VAL A 307 16.21 -13.84 13.08
CA VAL A 307 15.23 -13.13 12.25
C VAL A 307 13.88 -13.04 12.94
N THR A 308 13.31 -14.16 13.36
CA THR A 308 11.94 -14.22 13.94
C THR A 308 11.84 -13.61 15.33
N GLN A 309 12.85 -13.76 16.20
CA GLN A 309 12.76 -13.36 17.62
C GLN A 309 13.49 -12.05 17.94
N ILE A 310 14.33 -11.53 17.04
CA ILE A 310 15.10 -10.30 17.28
C ILE A 310 14.81 -9.25 16.21
N ILE A 311 15.03 -9.58 14.93
CA ILE A 311 14.90 -8.62 13.84
C ILE A 311 13.45 -8.22 13.64
N TYR A 312 12.54 -9.20 13.50
CA TYR A 312 11.13 -8.92 13.25
C TYR A 312 10.45 -8.11 14.37
N PRO A 313 10.61 -8.42 15.67
CA PRO A 313 10.09 -7.56 16.74
C PRO A 313 10.68 -6.14 16.72
N ARG A 314 11.95 -5.97 16.32
CA ARG A 314 12.57 -4.64 16.17
C ARG A 314 11.97 -3.86 15.00
N ILE A 315 11.66 -4.53 13.89
CA ILE A 315 10.94 -3.93 12.77
C ILE A 315 9.60 -3.37 13.26
N LEU A 316 8.78 -4.19 13.92
CA LEU A 316 7.47 -3.75 14.42
C LEU A 316 7.56 -2.57 15.40
N GLN A 317 8.53 -2.61 16.33
CA GLN A 317 8.76 -1.51 17.28
C GLN A 317 9.15 -0.21 16.56
N LYS A 318 9.99 -0.32 15.52
CA LYS A 318 10.45 0.83 14.75
C LYS A 318 9.33 1.42 13.89
N GLU A 319 8.57 0.58 13.20
CA GLU A 319 7.41 1.00 12.40
C GLU A 319 6.39 1.74 13.27
N LYS A 320 6.05 1.18 14.44
CA LYS A 320 5.15 1.82 15.41
C LYS A 320 5.69 3.18 15.89
N ARG A 321 7.00 3.30 16.14
CA ARG A 321 7.61 4.56 16.56
C ARG A 321 7.53 5.63 15.46
N LEU A 322 7.89 5.26 14.22
CA LEU A 322 7.85 6.16 13.07
C LEU A 322 6.43 6.63 12.75
N GLU A 323 5.46 5.75 12.93
CA GLU A 323 4.05 6.09 12.79
C GLU A 323 3.62 7.13 13.84
N ILE A 324 3.98 6.92 15.12
CA ILE A 324 3.74 7.90 16.19
C ILE A 324 4.45 9.23 15.91
N ASP A 325 5.69 9.22 15.39
CA ASP A 325 6.43 10.43 15.03
C ASP A 325 5.77 11.18 13.87
N THR A 326 5.17 10.45 12.92
CA THR A 326 4.38 11.02 11.81
C THR A 326 3.14 11.70 12.35
N VAL A 327 2.39 11.02 13.24
CA VAL A 327 1.22 11.59 13.93
C VAL A 327 1.61 12.83 14.75
N ARG A 328 2.71 12.77 15.48
CA ARG A 328 3.26 13.89 16.27
C ARG A 328 3.57 15.09 15.38
N THR A 329 4.22 14.86 14.24
CA THR A 329 4.54 15.92 13.27
C THR A 329 3.26 16.54 12.69
N PHE A 330 2.28 15.70 12.34
CA PHE A 330 0.97 16.14 11.87
C PHE A 330 0.23 17.00 12.92
N ILE A 331 0.20 16.58 14.18
CA ILE A 331 -0.43 17.34 15.27
C ILE A 331 0.23 18.72 15.43
N LYS A 332 1.57 18.77 15.43
CA LYS A 332 2.33 20.01 15.55
C LYS A 332 2.01 20.99 14.41
N ASP A 333 1.92 20.47 13.18
CA ASP A 333 1.59 21.26 11.99
C ASP A 333 0.14 21.78 12.02
N LYS A 334 -0.83 20.92 12.34
CA LYS A 334 -2.27 21.26 12.22
C LYS A 334 -2.85 22.02 13.39
N LEU A 335 -2.30 21.84 14.60
CA LEU A 335 -2.78 22.52 15.80
C LEU A 335 -1.88 23.68 16.25
N ASP A 336 -0.82 23.98 15.50
CA ASP A 336 0.17 25.02 15.84
C ASP A 336 0.74 24.85 17.26
N VAL A 337 1.19 23.63 17.57
CA VAL A 337 1.73 23.24 18.89
C VAL A 337 3.19 22.77 18.79
N THR A 338 3.89 22.78 19.93
CA THR A 338 5.26 22.29 20.06
C THR A 338 5.33 20.97 20.81
N ASP A 339 6.49 20.30 20.81
CA ASP A 339 6.68 19.07 21.59
C ASP A 339 6.49 19.25 23.11
N LYS A 340 6.60 20.48 23.62
CA LYS A 340 6.36 20.77 25.04
C LYS A 340 4.88 20.77 25.41
N ASP A 341 4.01 20.97 24.43
CA ASP A 341 2.56 21.00 24.62
C ASP A 341 1.97 19.58 24.60
N ILE A 342 2.71 18.59 24.10
CA ILE A 342 2.26 17.19 23.99
C ILE A 342 2.64 16.43 25.26
N ASP A 343 1.68 16.27 26.16
CA ASP A 343 1.85 15.51 27.42
C ASP A 343 1.86 13.99 27.19
N LEU A 344 1.06 13.51 26.23
CA LEU A 344 0.92 12.09 25.89
C LEU A 344 0.53 11.92 24.42
N LEU A 345 1.07 10.88 23.77
CA LEU A 345 0.62 10.40 22.46
C LEU A 345 0.75 8.87 22.40
N GLU A 346 -0.37 8.18 22.24
CA GLU A 346 -0.43 6.72 22.21
C GLU A 346 -1.51 6.19 21.25
N SER A 347 -1.42 4.94 20.81
CA SER A 347 -2.45 4.32 19.97
C SER A 347 -3.70 3.97 20.79
N ALA A 348 -4.88 4.17 20.19
CA ALA A 348 -6.20 4.04 20.82
C ALA A 348 -7.11 2.95 20.20
N GLY A 349 -6.53 2.00 19.43
CA GLY A 349 -7.29 0.90 18.80
C GLY A 349 -8.17 1.33 17.62
N GLY A 350 -9.09 0.46 17.19
CA GLY A 350 -9.99 0.68 16.05
C GLY A 350 -9.86 -0.39 14.96
N MET A 351 -10.98 -0.73 14.29
CA MET A 351 -11.01 -1.79 13.27
C MET A 351 -10.60 -1.29 11.88
N THR A 352 -11.17 -0.15 11.44
CA THR A 352 -10.97 0.38 10.08
C THR A 352 -9.98 1.55 10.03
N ASN A 353 -9.90 2.32 11.11
CA ASN A 353 -9.13 3.55 11.20
C ASN A 353 -8.04 3.43 12.28
N LYS A 354 -6.89 4.10 12.06
CA LYS A 354 -5.82 4.17 13.05
C LYS A 354 -6.09 5.32 13.99
N ASN A 355 -6.47 5.01 15.23
CA ASN A 355 -6.75 6.03 16.25
C ASN A 355 -5.57 6.22 17.19
N TYR A 356 -5.33 7.46 17.59
CA TYR A 356 -4.34 7.87 18.58
C TYR A 356 -4.97 8.79 19.60
N LYS A 357 -4.70 8.54 20.88
CA LYS A 357 -5.03 9.46 21.96
C LYS A 357 -3.88 10.42 22.15
N VAL A 358 -4.17 11.72 22.15
CA VAL A 358 -3.20 12.76 22.46
C VAL A 358 -3.69 13.61 23.64
N ILE A 359 -2.79 13.94 24.56
CA ILE A 359 -3.04 14.93 25.61
C ILE A 359 -2.21 16.16 25.27
N LEU A 360 -2.87 17.29 25.04
CA LEU A 360 -2.27 18.58 24.73
C LEU A 360 -2.59 19.57 25.85
N ASN A 361 -1.58 20.07 26.56
CA ASN A 361 -1.75 21.04 27.65
C ASN A 361 -2.85 20.62 28.66
N GLY A 362 -2.87 19.34 29.04
CA GLY A 362 -3.87 18.74 29.94
C GLY A 362 -5.24 18.43 29.33
N GLN A 363 -5.49 18.77 28.06
CA GLN A 363 -6.73 18.45 27.34
C GLN A 363 -6.54 17.21 26.48
N SER A 364 -7.52 16.29 26.47
CA SER A 364 -7.42 15.03 25.72
C SER A 364 -8.15 15.13 24.37
N PHE A 365 -7.55 14.57 23.33
CA PHE A 365 -8.08 14.49 21.96
C PHE A 365 -7.88 13.08 21.38
N ILE A 366 -8.68 12.74 20.37
CA ILE A 366 -8.47 11.59 19.48
C ILE A 366 -8.05 12.10 18.11
N VAL A 367 -6.96 11.56 17.59
CA VAL A 367 -6.53 11.70 16.20
C VAL A 367 -6.88 10.41 15.47
N ARG A 368 -7.68 10.51 14.42
CA ARG A 368 -8.06 9.41 13.54
C ARG A 368 -7.40 9.61 12.19
N ILE A 369 -6.54 8.68 11.80
CA ILE A 369 -5.99 8.60 10.44
C ILE A 369 -6.80 7.55 9.67
N ALA A 370 -7.35 7.95 8.53
CA ALA A 370 -8.14 7.07 7.68
C ALA A 370 -7.29 5.90 7.14
N GLY A 371 -7.90 4.72 7.01
CA GLY A 371 -7.23 3.56 6.40
C GLY A 371 -6.94 3.74 4.90
N ASN A 372 -5.83 3.17 4.43
CA ASN A 372 -5.38 3.29 3.03
C ASN A 372 -6.44 2.81 2.01
N GLY A 373 -6.79 3.68 1.06
CA GLY A 373 -7.69 3.38 -0.06
C GLY A 373 -9.18 3.30 0.31
N THR A 374 -9.57 3.93 1.42
CA THR A 374 -10.98 4.15 1.77
C THR A 374 -11.65 5.22 0.89
N ASP A 375 -10.85 6.06 0.23
CA ASP A 375 -11.29 7.18 -0.62
C ASP A 375 -12.12 6.76 -1.83
N ARG A 376 -12.01 5.48 -2.25
CA ARG A 376 -12.81 4.93 -3.35
C ARG A 376 -14.28 4.71 -3.00
N PHE A 377 -14.60 4.66 -1.71
CA PHE A 377 -15.96 4.32 -1.27
C PHE A 377 -16.50 5.16 -0.11
N ILE A 378 -15.68 5.94 0.59
CA ILE A 378 -16.14 6.88 1.60
C ILE A 378 -16.06 8.31 1.05
N ASP A 379 -17.18 9.02 1.09
CA ASP A 379 -17.22 10.45 0.77
C ASP A 379 -16.81 11.28 1.99
N ARG A 380 -15.52 11.63 2.02
CA ARG A 380 -14.91 12.40 3.12
C ARG A 380 -15.40 13.85 3.18
N THR A 381 -15.92 14.39 2.09
CA THR A 381 -16.53 15.74 2.08
C THR A 381 -17.87 15.69 2.78
N ALA A 382 -18.72 14.71 2.44
CA ALA A 382 -19.98 14.49 3.11
C ALA A 382 -19.79 14.16 4.60
N GLU A 383 -18.81 13.31 4.95
CA GLU A 383 -18.50 13.00 6.35
C GLU A 383 -18.18 14.27 7.17
N LYS A 384 -17.36 15.18 6.61
CA LYS A 384 -17.02 16.44 7.26
C LYS A 384 -18.26 17.31 7.50
N GLU A 385 -19.10 17.47 6.49
CA GLU A 385 -20.31 18.30 6.57
C GLU A 385 -21.31 17.70 7.58
N ASN A 386 -21.55 16.40 7.52
CA ASN A 386 -22.51 15.70 8.37
C ASN A 386 -22.04 15.66 9.84
N SER A 387 -20.75 15.47 10.10
CA SER A 387 -20.19 15.52 11.46
C SER A 387 -20.30 16.93 12.08
N ILE A 388 -20.20 18.00 11.29
CA ILE A 388 -20.45 19.38 11.78
C ILE A 388 -21.92 19.54 12.18
N ILE A 389 -22.86 19.03 11.37
CA ILE A 389 -24.28 19.04 11.70
C ILE A 389 -24.54 18.26 13.00
N ALA A 390 -23.95 17.07 13.15
CA ALA A 390 -24.06 16.27 14.36
C ALA A 390 -23.50 16.99 15.60
N GLN A 391 -22.42 17.75 15.47
CA GLN A 391 -21.87 18.60 16.54
C GLN A 391 -22.82 19.73 16.92
N ILE A 392 -23.44 20.41 15.94
CA ILE A 392 -24.44 21.47 16.18
C ILE A 392 -25.64 20.90 16.94
N LEU A 393 -26.06 19.67 16.59
CA LEU A 393 -27.11 18.96 17.33
C LEU A 393 -26.64 18.48 18.71
N GLY A 394 -25.35 18.57 19.05
CA GLY A 394 -24.80 18.05 20.29
C GLY A 394 -24.89 16.53 20.39
N LEU A 395 -24.83 15.84 19.25
CA LEU A 395 -24.75 14.38 19.13
C LEU A 395 -23.31 13.92 19.08
N ASP A 396 -22.44 14.62 18.35
CA ASP A 396 -21.02 14.27 18.20
C ASP A 396 -20.13 15.13 19.11
N VAL A 397 -18.86 14.74 19.23
CA VAL A 397 -17.81 15.51 19.91
C VAL A 397 -17.29 16.64 19.03
N GLU A 398 -16.82 17.71 19.67
CA GLU A 398 -16.20 18.82 18.95
C GLU A 398 -14.98 18.34 18.15
N THR A 399 -14.97 18.67 16.86
CA THR A 399 -13.88 18.32 15.94
C THR A 399 -13.04 19.57 15.65
N THR A 400 -11.83 19.60 16.20
CA THR A 400 -10.88 20.71 16.03
C THR A 400 -10.32 20.77 14.61
N TYR A 401 -10.14 19.62 13.96
CA TYR A 401 -9.58 19.53 12.63
C TYR A 401 -10.20 18.39 11.83
N PHE A 402 -10.51 18.63 10.56
CA PHE A 402 -10.94 17.61 9.60
C PHE A 402 -10.40 17.92 8.21
N ASP A 403 -9.59 17.00 7.68
CA ASP A 403 -9.10 16.99 6.32
C ASP A 403 -10.00 16.14 5.42
N ALA A 404 -10.68 16.78 4.46
CA ALA A 404 -11.58 16.10 3.54
C ALA A 404 -10.85 15.37 2.41
N GLU A 405 -9.56 15.63 2.19
CA GLU A 405 -8.76 14.89 1.19
C GLU A 405 -8.22 13.60 1.78
N THR A 406 -7.70 13.64 3.01
CA THR A 406 -7.08 12.47 3.65
C THR A 406 -8.00 11.72 4.60
N GLY A 407 -9.18 12.27 4.94
CA GLY A 407 -10.08 11.73 5.96
C GLY A 407 -9.54 11.81 7.41
N THR A 408 -8.40 12.48 7.60
CA THR A 408 -7.76 12.63 8.92
C THR A 408 -8.54 13.63 9.78
N LYS A 409 -8.85 13.22 11.02
CA LYS A 409 -9.67 13.99 11.96
C LYS A 409 -8.99 14.13 13.31
N ILE A 410 -9.13 15.29 13.96
CA ILE A 410 -8.79 15.52 15.36
C ILE A 410 -10.05 15.99 16.09
N SER A 411 -10.50 15.23 17.08
CA SER A 411 -11.68 15.52 17.88
C SER A 411 -11.41 15.45 19.38
N GLN A 412 -12.25 16.09 20.20
CA GLN A 412 -12.14 16.00 21.65
C GLN A 412 -12.31 14.55 22.14
N PHE A 413 -11.53 14.18 23.14
CA PHE A 413 -11.63 12.87 23.79
C PHE A 413 -12.75 12.91 24.85
N ILE A 414 -13.62 11.90 24.82
CA ILE A 414 -14.67 11.74 25.82
C ILE A 414 -14.05 11.21 27.11
N THR A 415 -13.92 12.07 28.13
CA THR A 415 -13.28 11.69 29.39
C THR A 415 -14.14 10.70 30.17
N GLY A 416 -13.56 9.56 30.55
CA GLY A 416 -14.29 8.48 31.21
C GLY A 416 -15.32 7.81 30.30
N ALA A 417 -15.06 7.78 29.00
CA ALA A 417 -15.91 7.13 28.00
C ALA A 417 -16.28 5.70 28.40
N GLU A 418 -17.58 5.44 28.47
CA GLU A 418 -18.18 4.11 28.48
C GLU A 418 -18.83 3.90 27.11
N THR A 419 -18.14 3.14 26.24
CA THR A 419 -18.67 2.67 24.97
C THR A 419 -19.67 1.54 25.22
N LEU A 420 -20.83 1.58 24.55
CA LEU A 420 -21.80 0.49 24.66
C LEU A 420 -21.34 -0.74 23.88
N ASN A 421 -21.90 -1.90 24.24
CA ASN A 421 -21.76 -3.16 23.54
C ASN A 421 -23.15 -3.80 23.39
N PRO A 422 -23.31 -4.90 22.64
CA PRO A 422 -24.63 -5.51 22.42
C PRO A 422 -25.42 -5.79 23.72
N VAL A 423 -24.74 -6.20 24.79
CA VAL A 423 -25.36 -6.51 26.08
C VAL A 423 -25.79 -5.23 26.81
N THR A 424 -24.90 -4.23 26.89
CA THR A 424 -25.20 -3.00 27.63
C THR A 424 -26.18 -2.10 26.89
N ALA A 425 -26.19 -2.10 25.55
CA ALA A 425 -27.17 -1.39 24.74
C ALA A 425 -28.61 -1.90 24.98
N ALA A 426 -28.76 -3.18 25.30
CA ALA A 426 -30.06 -3.80 25.58
C ALA A 426 -30.67 -3.42 26.94
N TYR A 427 -29.91 -2.78 27.83
CA TYR A 427 -30.44 -2.31 29.12
C TYR A 427 -31.46 -1.19 28.90
N PRO A 428 -32.63 -1.22 29.56
CA PRO A 428 -33.73 -0.29 29.26
C PRO A 428 -33.31 1.19 29.27
N LYS A 429 -32.48 1.60 30.23
CA LYS A 429 -31.96 2.98 30.32
C LYS A 429 -31.03 3.33 29.15
N ASN A 430 -30.14 2.41 28.75
CA ASN A 430 -29.24 2.66 27.63
C ASN A 430 -29.98 2.64 26.29
N MET A 431 -30.95 1.74 26.11
CA MET A 431 -31.83 1.72 24.93
C MET A 431 -32.61 3.02 24.80
N GLU A 432 -33.14 3.57 25.89
CA GLU A 432 -33.79 4.89 25.87
C GLU A 432 -32.82 5.98 25.41
N LEU A 433 -31.56 5.96 25.89
CA LEU A 433 -30.53 6.91 25.49
C LEU A 433 -30.18 6.79 23.99
N THR A 434 -29.90 5.59 23.49
CA THR A 434 -29.55 5.39 22.07
C THR A 434 -30.73 5.77 21.16
N THR A 435 -31.95 5.39 21.54
CA THR A 435 -33.17 5.74 20.80
C THR A 435 -33.40 7.24 20.74
N ASN A 436 -33.18 7.96 21.85
CA ASN A 436 -33.35 9.40 21.90
C ASN A 436 -32.30 10.15 21.06
N LEU A 437 -31.07 9.65 20.97
CA LEU A 437 -30.05 10.20 20.07
C LEU A 437 -30.47 10.08 18.60
N LEU A 438 -30.91 8.88 18.18
CA LEU A 438 -31.41 8.62 16.83
C LEU A 438 -32.66 9.46 16.53
N ARG A 439 -33.62 9.53 17.47
CA ARG A 439 -34.81 10.35 17.32
C ARG A 439 -34.46 11.82 17.13
N LYS A 440 -33.52 12.35 17.92
CA LYS A 440 -33.05 13.73 17.81
C LYS A 440 -32.40 14.01 16.47
N LEU A 441 -31.59 13.09 15.94
CA LEU A 441 -31.03 13.19 14.59
C LEU A 441 -32.15 13.23 13.54
N HIS A 442 -33.00 12.20 13.51
CA HIS A 442 -34.01 12.01 12.46
C HIS A 442 -35.07 13.13 12.44
N HIS A 443 -35.33 13.79 13.57
CA HIS A 443 -36.30 14.89 13.69
C HIS A 443 -35.66 16.28 13.79
N SER A 444 -34.36 16.40 13.51
CA SER A 444 -33.63 17.66 13.58
C SER A 444 -34.13 18.72 12.59
N GLY A 445 -34.75 18.30 11.49
CA GLY A 445 -35.15 19.17 10.37
C GLY A 445 -33.97 19.63 9.50
N LEU A 446 -32.77 19.10 9.75
CA LEU A 446 -31.58 19.35 8.95
C LEU A 446 -31.47 18.32 7.81
N GLU A 447 -30.71 18.66 6.78
CA GLU A 447 -30.45 17.80 5.62
C GLU A 447 -28.95 17.54 5.49
N PHE A 448 -28.59 16.29 5.25
CA PHE A 448 -27.24 15.90 4.83
C PHE A 448 -27.08 16.11 3.32
N SER A 449 -25.87 16.45 2.89
CA SER A 449 -25.57 16.78 1.49
C SER A 449 -25.55 15.56 0.57
N ASN A 450 -25.41 14.37 1.14
CA ASN A 450 -25.39 13.08 0.47
C ASN A 450 -26.62 12.22 0.82
N GLU A 451 -26.86 11.20 -0.01
CA GLU A 451 -27.91 10.20 0.19
C GLU A 451 -27.27 8.81 0.32
N PHE A 452 -27.73 8.03 1.30
CA PHE A 452 -27.35 6.63 1.41
C PHE A 452 -28.44 5.76 0.78
N ASN A 453 -28.05 4.96 -0.22
CA ASN A 453 -28.92 3.96 -0.82
C ASN A 453 -28.23 2.60 -0.78
N VAL A 454 -28.75 1.68 0.04
CA VAL A 454 -28.15 0.38 0.26
C VAL A 454 -27.97 -0.44 -1.02
N PHE A 455 -28.90 -0.35 -1.97
CA PHE A 455 -28.84 -1.12 -3.21
C PHE A 455 -27.70 -0.62 -4.12
N ARG A 456 -27.49 0.70 -4.17
CA ARG A 456 -26.34 1.29 -4.88
C ARG A 456 -25.01 0.96 -4.20
N GLU A 457 -24.98 0.95 -2.87
CA GLU A 457 -23.78 0.58 -2.12
C GLU A 457 -23.42 -0.89 -2.31
N ILE A 458 -24.40 -1.80 -2.39
CA ILE A 458 -24.18 -3.21 -2.75
C ILE A 458 -23.50 -3.30 -4.12
N GLU A 459 -24.05 -2.65 -5.15
CA GLU A 459 -23.48 -2.69 -6.51
C GLU A 459 -22.06 -2.11 -6.56
N LYS A 460 -21.81 -1.06 -5.81
CA LYS A 460 -20.49 -0.41 -5.68
C LYS A 460 -19.46 -1.35 -5.05
N TYR A 461 -19.78 -2.01 -3.94
CA TYR A 461 -18.86 -2.97 -3.32
C TYR A 461 -18.63 -4.20 -4.21
N GLU A 462 -19.67 -4.69 -4.89
CA GLU A 462 -19.52 -5.78 -5.85
C GLU A 462 -18.60 -5.40 -7.02
N HIS A 463 -18.72 -4.18 -7.55
CA HIS A 463 -17.83 -3.69 -8.59
C HIS A 463 -16.37 -3.67 -8.13
N LEU A 464 -16.11 -3.09 -6.96
CA LEU A 464 -14.77 -3.03 -6.38
C LEU A 464 -14.20 -4.41 -6.06
N ALA A 465 -15.02 -5.34 -5.56
CA ALA A 465 -14.62 -6.72 -5.32
C ALA A 465 -14.28 -7.46 -6.63
N ASN A 466 -15.06 -7.23 -7.69
CA ASN A 466 -14.82 -7.84 -9.01
C ASN A 466 -13.54 -7.33 -9.67
N GLU A 467 -13.20 -6.04 -9.52
CA GLU A 467 -11.91 -5.49 -9.98
C GLU A 467 -10.72 -6.24 -9.37
N MET A 468 -10.87 -6.72 -8.13
CA MET A 468 -9.86 -7.49 -7.40
C MET A 468 -9.99 -9.00 -7.58
N ALA A 469 -10.83 -9.47 -8.50
CA ALA A 469 -11.14 -10.88 -8.72
C ALA A 469 -11.51 -11.63 -7.42
N ALA A 470 -12.24 -10.95 -6.53
CA ALA A 470 -12.59 -11.49 -5.22
C ALA A 470 -13.45 -12.76 -5.34
N THR A 471 -13.25 -13.68 -4.39
CA THR A 471 -14.11 -14.85 -4.25
C THR A 471 -15.28 -14.53 -3.33
N TYR A 472 -16.51 -14.71 -3.82
CA TYR A 472 -17.72 -14.49 -3.03
C TYR A 472 -18.05 -15.70 -2.16
N TYR A 473 -18.69 -15.46 -1.02
CA TYR A 473 -19.17 -16.52 -0.14
C TYR A 473 -20.23 -17.41 -0.81
N GLU A 474 -20.30 -18.67 -0.38
CA GLU A 474 -21.32 -19.60 -0.84
C GLU A 474 -22.74 -19.06 -0.57
N GLY A 475 -23.65 -19.20 -1.53
CA GLY A 475 -25.02 -18.72 -1.41
C GLY A 475 -25.22 -17.22 -1.67
N TYR A 476 -24.16 -16.41 -1.79
CA TYR A 476 -24.25 -14.97 -2.07
C TYR A 476 -25.06 -14.67 -3.34
N GLN A 477 -24.68 -15.32 -4.44
CA GLN A 477 -25.31 -15.12 -5.76
C GLN A 477 -26.78 -15.56 -5.81
N VAL A 478 -27.19 -16.46 -4.91
CA VAL A 478 -28.57 -16.92 -4.79
C VAL A 478 -29.41 -15.93 -3.98
N LEU A 479 -28.84 -15.39 -2.89
CA LEU A 479 -29.53 -14.44 -2.01
C LEU A 479 -29.65 -13.05 -2.65
N ARG A 480 -28.64 -12.62 -3.42
CA ARG A 480 -28.57 -11.30 -4.06
C ARG A 480 -29.89 -10.87 -4.74
N PRO A 481 -30.47 -11.61 -5.71
CA PRO A 481 -31.71 -11.19 -6.35
C PRO A 481 -32.90 -11.07 -5.39
N LEU A 482 -32.93 -11.86 -4.31
CA LEU A 482 -33.98 -11.75 -3.28
C LEU A 482 -33.81 -10.46 -2.49
N VAL A 483 -32.59 -10.11 -2.09
CA VAL A 483 -32.30 -8.86 -1.38
C VAL A 483 -32.64 -7.65 -2.25
N LEU A 484 -32.23 -7.64 -3.52
CA LEU A 484 -32.58 -6.55 -4.43
C LEU A 484 -34.09 -6.41 -4.65
N SER A 485 -34.86 -7.50 -4.53
CA SER A 485 -36.31 -7.44 -4.65
C SER A 485 -37.00 -6.67 -3.52
N LEU A 486 -36.35 -6.56 -2.35
CA LEU A 486 -36.84 -5.81 -1.19
C LEU A 486 -37.01 -4.32 -1.49
N GLU A 487 -36.28 -3.76 -2.47
CA GLU A 487 -36.42 -2.36 -2.86
C GLU A 487 -37.87 -2.00 -3.21
N LYS A 488 -38.56 -2.90 -3.94
CA LYS A 488 -39.96 -2.69 -4.34
C LYS A 488 -40.90 -2.69 -3.15
N ASP A 489 -40.69 -3.59 -2.20
CA ASP A 489 -41.52 -3.69 -1.01
C ASP A 489 -41.29 -2.49 -0.09
N LEU A 490 -40.04 -2.05 0.10
CA LEU A 490 -39.70 -0.84 0.85
C LEU A 490 -40.34 0.42 0.26
N LEU A 491 -40.35 0.56 -1.07
CA LEU A 491 -41.03 1.66 -1.75
C LEU A 491 -42.54 1.66 -1.47
N LYS A 492 -43.18 0.48 -1.43
CA LYS A 492 -44.60 0.33 -1.10
C LYS A 492 -44.91 0.62 0.37
N MET A 493 -43.99 0.28 1.27
CA MET A 493 -44.08 0.63 2.70
C MET A 493 -43.91 2.13 2.96
N GLY A 494 -43.46 2.88 1.95
CA GLY A 494 -43.14 4.30 2.04
C GLY A 494 -41.75 4.53 2.61
N ILE A 495 -40.95 5.35 1.93
CA ILE A 495 -39.60 5.72 2.36
C ILE A 495 -39.60 7.19 2.76
N GLU A 496 -39.16 7.47 3.98
CA GLU A 496 -38.88 8.84 4.42
C GLU A 496 -37.41 9.17 4.19
N LYS A 497 -37.09 10.42 3.88
CA LYS A 497 -35.70 10.88 3.78
C LYS A 497 -35.39 11.80 4.94
N LYS A 498 -34.59 11.31 5.88
CA LYS A 498 -34.10 12.03 7.06
C LYS A 498 -32.58 11.85 7.18
N PRO A 499 -31.87 12.73 7.89
CA PRO A 499 -30.46 12.50 8.20
C PRO A 499 -30.36 11.23 9.07
N CYS A 500 -29.54 10.28 8.65
CA CYS A 500 -29.31 9.01 9.35
C CYS A 500 -27.83 8.77 9.55
N HIS A 501 -27.48 8.09 10.64
CA HIS A 501 -26.11 7.72 10.96
C HIS A 501 -25.60 6.59 10.07
N ILE A 502 -26.49 5.68 9.66
CA ILE A 502 -26.24 4.49 8.84
C ILE A 502 -25.51 3.36 9.58
N ASP A 503 -24.46 3.68 10.35
CA ASP A 503 -23.65 2.70 11.07
C ASP A 503 -23.89 2.72 12.60
N THR A 504 -25.06 2.24 13.03
CA THR A 504 -25.51 2.30 14.43
C THR A 504 -25.06 1.11 15.29
N VAL A 505 -23.82 0.64 15.10
CA VAL A 505 -23.20 -0.34 16.01
C VAL A 505 -23.15 0.20 17.45
N PRO A 506 -23.31 -0.64 18.49
CA PRO A 506 -23.33 -0.16 19.87
C PRO A 506 -22.06 0.60 20.26
N GLU A 507 -20.93 0.29 19.64
CA GLU A 507 -19.64 0.93 19.91
C GLU A 507 -19.60 2.42 19.53
N ASN A 508 -20.49 2.87 18.64
CA ASN A 508 -20.61 4.27 18.24
C ASN A 508 -21.45 5.08 19.24
N PHE A 509 -22.09 4.44 20.22
CA PHE A 509 -22.80 5.10 21.31
C PHE A 509 -21.92 5.17 22.55
N VAL A 510 -21.55 6.38 22.95
CA VAL A 510 -20.59 6.61 24.05
C VAL A 510 -21.21 7.48 25.13
N LYS A 511 -21.00 7.12 26.39
CA LYS A 511 -21.36 7.92 27.56
C LYS A 511 -20.12 8.51 28.21
N ASP A 512 -20.15 9.77 28.60
CA ASP A 512 -19.10 10.32 29.46
C ASP A 512 -19.35 10.02 30.94
N ASN A 513 -18.38 10.36 31.78
CA ASN A 513 -18.46 10.20 33.23
C ASN A 513 -19.52 11.09 33.92
N GLN A 514 -20.10 12.06 33.21
CA GLN A 514 -21.18 12.93 33.69
C GLN A 514 -22.56 12.46 33.22
N GLY A 515 -22.62 11.39 32.41
CA GLY A 515 -23.85 10.83 31.85
C GLY A 515 -24.34 11.51 30.57
N LYS A 516 -23.56 12.42 29.97
CA LYS A 516 -23.83 12.93 28.62
C LYS A 516 -23.55 11.81 27.62
N THR A 517 -24.38 11.75 26.58
CA THR A 517 -24.30 10.71 25.55
C THR A 517 -23.93 11.29 24.21
N PHE A 518 -23.20 10.52 23.44
CA PHE A 518 -22.66 10.88 22.14
C PHE A 518 -22.92 9.76 21.15
N LEU A 519 -23.11 10.15 19.89
CA LEU A 519 -23.12 9.29 18.72
C LEU A 519 -21.95 9.73 17.83
N ILE A 520 -20.95 8.86 17.68
CA ILE A 520 -19.69 9.14 17.00
C ILE A 520 -19.56 8.32 15.71
N ASP A 521 -18.57 8.69 14.90
CA ASP A 521 -18.17 7.98 13.66
C ASP A 521 -19.15 8.07 12.48
N TRP A 522 -19.25 9.28 11.92
CA TRP A 522 -20.22 9.67 10.89
C TRP A 522 -19.82 9.33 9.44
N GLU A 523 -18.90 8.38 9.23
CA GLU A 523 -18.29 8.13 7.90
C GLU A 523 -19.26 7.59 6.84
N TYR A 524 -20.32 6.90 7.25
CA TYR A 524 -21.39 6.40 6.37
C TYR A 524 -22.65 7.26 6.36
N SER A 525 -22.69 8.33 7.16
CA SER A 525 -23.90 9.12 7.37
C SER A 525 -24.43 9.71 6.06
N GLY A 526 -25.75 9.79 5.94
CA GLY A 526 -26.42 10.31 4.74
C GLY A 526 -27.94 10.37 4.91
N MET A 527 -28.61 11.02 3.97
CA MET A 527 -30.07 11.01 3.93
C MET A 527 -30.56 9.59 3.63
N ASN A 528 -31.39 9.02 4.50
CA ASN A 528 -31.97 7.68 4.35
C ASN A 528 -33.29 7.57 5.13
N ASP A 529 -33.90 6.38 5.09
CA ASP A 529 -35.03 6.04 5.94
C ASP A 529 -34.63 5.87 7.41
N PRO A 530 -35.25 6.58 8.36
CA PRO A 530 -35.02 6.41 9.80
C PRO A 530 -35.10 4.97 10.31
N VAL A 531 -35.91 4.13 9.67
CA VAL A 531 -36.08 2.73 10.07
C VAL A 531 -34.81 1.91 9.79
N TRP A 532 -33.94 2.36 8.87
CA TRP A 532 -32.62 1.79 8.67
C TRP A 532 -31.80 1.81 9.96
N ASP A 533 -31.63 2.98 10.59
CA ASP A 533 -30.81 3.13 11.79
C ASP A 533 -31.35 2.29 12.97
N LEU A 534 -32.68 2.18 13.08
CA LEU A 534 -33.34 1.34 14.09
C LEU A 534 -33.13 -0.15 13.83
N ALA A 535 -33.30 -0.58 12.57
CA ALA A 535 -33.08 -1.95 12.14
C ALA A 535 -31.61 -2.37 12.31
N ASN A 536 -30.69 -1.50 11.89
CA ASN A 536 -29.26 -1.69 12.04
C ASN A 536 -28.87 -1.76 13.52
N HIS A 537 -29.36 -0.85 14.37
CA HIS A 537 -29.01 -0.88 15.79
C HIS A 537 -29.53 -2.17 16.46
N SER A 538 -30.77 -2.56 16.12
CA SER A 538 -31.40 -3.79 16.60
C SER A 538 -30.63 -5.04 16.22
N ILE A 539 -30.11 -5.13 14.98
CA ILE A 539 -29.38 -6.32 14.53
C ILE A 539 -27.94 -6.38 15.05
N GLU A 540 -27.24 -5.23 15.14
CA GLU A 540 -25.89 -5.17 15.69
C GLU A 540 -25.87 -5.49 17.19
N CYS A 541 -26.91 -5.09 17.93
CA CYS A 541 -27.04 -5.42 19.35
C CYS A 541 -27.65 -6.80 19.62
N ASN A 542 -28.03 -7.56 18.58
CA ASN A 542 -28.76 -8.83 18.70
C ASN A 542 -30.01 -8.73 19.61
N PHE A 543 -30.81 -7.68 19.44
CA PHE A 543 -32.04 -7.51 20.22
C PHE A 543 -33.05 -8.64 19.95
N THR A 544 -33.69 -9.09 21.03
CA THR A 544 -34.86 -9.97 20.96
C THR A 544 -36.08 -9.21 20.41
N ASN A 545 -37.10 -9.93 19.95
CA ASN A 545 -38.34 -9.30 19.45
C ASN A 545 -38.98 -8.34 20.48
N ALA A 546 -38.94 -8.67 21.77
CA ALA A 546 -39.46 -7.80 22.82
C ALA A 546 -38.63 -6.50 22.98
N GLN A 547 -37.30 -6.61 22.84
CA GLN A 547 -36.39 -5.45 22.89
C GLN A 547 -36.51 -4.58 21.64
N GLU A 548 -36.67 -5.18 20.46
CA GLU A 548 -36.95 -4.45 19.23
C GLU A 548 -38.28 -3.71 19.31
N GLN A 549 -39.33 -4.36 19.83
CA GLN A 549 -40.61 -3.70 20.07
C GLN A 549 -40.44 -2.52 21.03
N GLN A 550 -39.69 -2.69 22.13
CA GLN A 550 -39.40 -1.60 23.07
C GLN A 550 -38.64 -0.44 22.41
N LEU A 551 -37.65 -0.73 21.55
CA LEU A 551 -36.93 0.27 20.76
C LEU A 551 -37.90 1.07 19.88
N LEU A 552 -38.78 0.39 19.14
CA LEU A 552 -39.76 1.04 18.27
C LEU A 552 -40.78 1.86 19.05
N GLU A 553 -41.33 1.32 20.15
CA GLU A 553 -42.27 2.04 21.02
C GLU A 553 -41.64 3.30 21.62
N THR A 554 -40.37 3.22 22.01
CA THR A 554 -39.60 4.36 22.51
C THR A 554 -39.36 5.39 21.41
N TYR A 555 -39.01 4.95 20.20
CA TYR A 555 -38.74 5.83 19.06
C TYR A 555 -40.00 6.59 18.60
N TYR A 556 -41.11 5.89 18.44
CA TYR A 556 -42.39 6.48 18.01
C TYR A 556 -43.17 7.14 19.16
N GLN A 557 -42.75 6.92 20.41
CA GLN A 557 -43.42 7.43 21.62
C GLN A 557 -44.87 6.95 21.75
N THR A 558 -45.19 5.77 21.22
CA THR A 558 -46.51 5.15 21.23
C THR A 558 -46.39 3.63 21.15
N LYS A 559 -47.42 2.93 21.67
CA LYS A 559 -47.57 1.48 21.50
C LYS A 559 -48.27 1.11 20.19
N GLU A 560 -48.96 2.05 19.59
CA GLU A 560 -49.61 1.88 18.29
C GLU A 560 -48.61 2.22 17.19
N LEU A 561 -47.83 1.22 16.77
CA LEU A 561 -46.77 1.40 15.79
C LEU A 561 -47.33 1.51 14.36
N PRO A 562 -46.60 2.15 13.41
CA PRO A 562 -47.04 2.25 12.02
C PRO A 562 -47.31 0.89 11.38
N PRO A 563 -48.30 0.79 10.47
CA PRO A 563 -48.51 -0.42 9.69
C PRO A 563 -47.23 -0.85 8.95
N LEU A 564 -46.99 -2.15 8.83
CA LEU A 564 -45.83 -2.74 8.14
C LEU A 564 -44.46 -2.48 8.79
N ILE A 565 -44.38 -1.78 9.93
CA ILE A 565 -43.07 -1.42 10.54
C ILE A 565 -42.20 -2.63 10.84
N GLU A 566 -42.77 -3.72 11.36
CA GLU A 566 -42.03 -4.95 11.64
C GLU A 566 -41.41 -5.54 10.37
N LEU A 567 -42.18 -5.53 9.28
CA LEU A 567 -41.73 -6.05 8.00
C LEU A 567 -40.65 -5.15 7.39
N LYS A 568 -40.79 -3.82 7.54
CA LYS A 568 -39.81 -2.83 7.10
C LYS A 568 -38.49 -2.93 7.88
N VAL A 569 -38.55 -3.10 9.19
CA VAL A 569 -37.37 -3.35 10.04
C VAL A 569 -36.68 -4.63 9.59
N LEU A 570 -37.42 -5.72 9.38
CA LEU A 570 -36.85 -6.99 8.92
C LEU A 570 -36.20 -6.86 7.53
N ALA A 571 -36.81 -6.13 6.59
CA ALA A 571 -36.22 -5.85 5.29
C ALA A 571 -34.88 -5.12 5.44
N TYR A 572 -34.82 -4.03 6.22
CA TYR A 572 -33.57 -3.29 6.42
C TYR A 572 -32.51 -4.07 7.18
N LYS A 573 -32.89 -4.95 8.11
CA LYS A 573 -31.99 -5.92 8.74
C LYS A 573 -31.28 -6.82 7.73
N ILE A 574 -32.04 -7.33 6.75
CA ILE A 574 -31.48 -8.14 5.66
C ILE A 574 -30.56 -7.30 4.77
N CYS A 575 -31.00 -6.10 4.38
CA CYS A 575 -30.19 -5.20 3.56
C CYS A 575 -28.88 -4.81 4.24
N SER A 576 -28.89 -4.51 5.55
CA SER A 576 -27.70 -4.22 6.36
C SER A 576 -26.72 -5.38 6.37
N ASP A 577 -27.15 -6.59 6.74
CA ASP A 577 -26.25 -7.74 6.74
C ASP A 577 -25.68 -8.05 5.34
N PHE A 578 -26.50 -7.89 4.30
CA PHE A 578 -26.05 -8.16 2.93
C PHE A 578 -25.02 -7.15 2.45
N VAL A 579 -25.23 -5.84 2.65
CA VAL A 579 -24.27 -4.81 2.24
C VAL A 579 -22.95 -4.93 2.98
N TRP A 580 -22.99 -5.25 4.29
CA TRP A 580 -21.78 -5.43 5.06
C TRP A 580 -21.04 -6.72 4.70
N SER A 581 -21.74 -7.78 4.29
CA SER A 581 -21.09 -8.96 3.71
C SER A 581 -20.36 -8.65 2.39
N ALA A 582 -20.94 -7.80 1.53
CA ALA A 582 -20.31 -7.35 0.28
C ALA A 582 -19.08 -6.48 0.56
N TRP A 583 -19.19 -5.57 1.52
CA TRP A 583 -18.07 -4.75 2.01
C TRP A 583 -16.93 -5.62 2.53
N THR A 584 -17.23 -6.67 3.32
CA THR A 584 -16.19 -7.59 3.83
C THR A 584 -15.49 -8.32 2.70
N ILE A 585 -16.22 -8.86 1.72
CA ILE A 585 -15.61 -9.53 0.55
C ILE A 585 -14.62 -8.59 -0.16
N PHE A 586 -15.01 -7.33 -0.36
CA PHE A 586 -14.12 -6.34 -0.96
C PHE A 586 -12.88 -6.07 -0.08
N LYS A 587 -13.05 -5.87 1.23
CA LYS A 587 -11.91 -5.59 2.12
C LYS A 587 -10.95 -6.78 2.22
N GLU A 588 -11.48 -7.99 2.34
CA GLU A 588 -10.67 -9.22 2.36
C GLU A 588 -9.93 -9.44 1.03
N SER A 589 -10.51 -9.01 -0.10
CA SER A 589 -9.81 -9.03 -1.39
C SER A 589 -8.57 -8.13 -1.42
N ARG A 590 -8.43 -7.17 -0.50
CA ARG A 590 -7.25 -6.30 -0.33
C ARG A 590 -6.30 -6.78 0.76
N GLY A 591 -6.46 -8.00 1.25
CA GLY A 591 -5.57 -8.62 2.24
C GLY A 591 -5.96 -8.36 3.69
N ASP A 592 -7.08 -7.65 3.95
CA ASP A 592 -7.66 -7.60 5.30
C ASP A 592 -8.20 -9.00 5.70
N ASN A 593 -8.34 -9.27 7.00
CA ASN A 593 -8.91 -10.52 7.50
C ASN A 593 -9.91 -10.23 8.61
N PHE A 594 -11.19 -10.51 8.36
CA PHE A 594 -12.27 -10.32 9.33
C PHE A 594 -12.80 -11.64 9.89
N GLY A 595 -12.08 -12.75 9.68
CA GLY A 595 -12.46 -14.07 10.18
C GLY A 595 -13.81 -14.54 9.62
N SER A 596 -14.79 -14.78 10.47
CA SER A 596 -16.13 -15.22 10.06
C SER A 596 -17.12 -14.07 9.85
N TYR A 597 -16.74 -12.82 10.11
CA TYR A 597 -17.65 -11.65 10.16
C TYR A 597 -18.57 -11.53 8.94
N GLY A 598 -18.01 -11.50 7.72
CA GLY A 598 -18.80 -11.33 6.50
C GLY A 598 -19.68 -12.53 6.19
N LYS A 599 -19.19 -13.74 6.49
CA LYS A 599 -19.90 -15.00 6.29
C LYS A 599 -21.09 -15.13 7.25
N ASP A 600 -20.88 -14.84 8.54
CA ASP A 600 -21.90 -14.92 9.58
C ASP A 600 -23.06 -13.95 9.29
N ARG A 601 -22.75 -12.75 8.76
CA ARG A 601 -23.76 -11.78 8.29
C ARG A 601 -24.55 -12.31 7.11
N LEU A 602 -23.90 -12.92 6.11
CA LEU A 602 -24.60 -13.50 4.97
C LEU A 602 -25.54 -14.64 5.40
N GLU A 603 -25.10 -15.50 6.32
CA GLU A 603 -25.93 -16.56 6.89
C GLU A 603 -27.14 -16.00 7.66
N ARG A 604 -26.94 -14.92 8.43
CA ARG A 604 -28.01 -14.22 9.14
C ARG A 604 -28.99 -13.52 8.19
N ALA A 605 -28.50 -12.91 7.11
CA ALA A 605 -29.34 -12.34 6.05
C ALA A 605 -30.21 -13.42 5.39
N TRP A 606 -29.65 -14.60 5.12
CA TRP A 606 -30.39 -15.76 4.59
C TRP A 606 -31.53 -16.17 5.52
N LYS A 607 -31.24 -16.34 6.82
CA LYS A 607 -32.24 -16.71 7.83
C LYS A 607 -33.37 -15.67 7.91
N ASN A 608 -33.02 -14.38 7.90
CA ASN A 608 -33.99 -13.30 7.97
C ASN A 608 -34.80 -13.17 6.67
N MET A 609 -34.21 -13.47 5.50
CA MET A 609 -34.93 -13.50 4.23
C MET A 609 -36.01 -14.59 4.21
N THR A 610 -35.73 -15.79 4.74
CA THR A 610 -36.75 -16.84 4.88
C THR A 610 -37.90 -16.36 5.75
N LEU A 611 -37.60 -15.78 6.92
CA LEU A 611 -38.61 -15.22 7.82
C LEU A 611 -39.40 -14.07 7.16
N TYR A 612 -38.73 -13.26 6.35
CA TYR A 612 -39.37 -12.16 5.63
C TYR A 612 -40.39 -12.68 4.62
N GLN A 613 -40.04 -13.70 3.85
CA GLN A 613 -40.95 -14.31 2.89
C GLN A 613 -42.19 -14.90 3.57
N GLU A 614 -42.01 -15.59 4.69
CA GLU A 614 -43.12 -16.11 5.51
C GLU A 614 -44.02 -14.98 6.01
N LYS A 615 -43.45 -13.96 6.66
CA LYS A 615 -44.22 -12.83 7.19
C LYS A 615 -44.90 -12.01 6.09
N ARG A 616 -44.27 -11.86 4.92
CA ARG A 616 -44.77 -11.05 3.81
C ARG A 616 -46.14 -11.54 3.31
N GLU A 617 -46.42 -12.84 3.41
CA GLU A 617 -47.72 -13.41 3.03
C GLU A 617 -48.87 -12.80 3.84
N ASP A 618 -48.66 -12.52 5.13
CA ASP A 618 -49.66 -11.90 6.02
C ASP A 618 -49.97 -10.44 5.61
N TYR A 619 -49.11 -9.82 4.79
CA TYR A 619 -49.23 -8.43 4.36
C TYR A 619 -49.54 -8.29 2.85
N HIS A 620 -49.92 -9.38 2.18
CA HIS A 620 -50.11 -9.39 0.72
C HIS A 620 -51.10 -8.30 0.24
N GLU A 621 -52.20 -8.06 0.96
CA GLU A 621 -53.19 -7.03 0.59
C GLU A 621 -52.68 -5.59 0.77
N LEU A 622 -51.76 -5.37 1.71
CA LEU A 622 -51.17 -4.04 1.98
C LEU A 622 -49.99 -3.74 1.05
N LEU A 623 -49.37 -4.78 0.49
CA LEU A 623 -48.21 -4.69 -0.42
C LEU A 623 -48.55 -5.01 -1.88
N SER A 624 -49.81 -5.28 -2.24
CA SER A 624 -50.27 -5.38 -3.62
C SER A 624 -50.51 -4.00 -4.19
#